data_AF-A0A3D9FUQ7-F1
#
_entry.id   AF-A0A3D9FUQ7-F1
#
_cell.length_a   1.000
_cell.length_b   1.000
_cell.length_c   1.000
_cell.angle_alpha   90.00
_cell.angle_beta   90.00
_cell.angle_gamma   90.00
#
_symmetry.space_group_name_H-M   'P 1'
#
loop_
_entity.id
_entity.type
_entity.pdbx_description
1 polymer ?
#
loop_
_entity_poly.entity_id
_entity_poly.type
_entity_poly.pdbx_seq_one_letter_code
_entity_poly.pdbx_strand_id
1 'polypeptide(L)'
;MKNFILSLFVLTGIICHSKNKNLVNITINDSIRIVKKAIKNYENGIFQNEEVLTYTYENGLVSKIVTTTNENVITEDIAIKYENGKLKELLIIYPYAQYKKGDKTLTQLESIMNIVYNYENDLIKSATGYENNKIRQLDYYFYNTSKLVIRKKSKSNDGRSNNTEYTYDDEHNLLKRKESKTSDSYKNYDDKRNPFDLVFPEAYLKISAMSKNNFKSSNSDNNSYTYEYEYNSNNYPTKIIQKSGKKIKSETIIEYASNLN
;
A
#
# COMPACT_ATOMS: atom_id res chain seq x y z
N MET A 1 -8.74 -31.89 4.14
CA MET A 1 -7.90 -30.69 3.85
C MET A 1 -8.80 -29.53 3.41
N LYS A 2 -8.38 -28.25 3.50
CA LYS A 2 -9.28 -27.10 3.27
C LYS A 2 -8.84 -26.18 2.10
N ASN A 3 -9.58 -26.28 1.01
CA ASN A 3 -10.05 -25.18 0.15
C ASN A 3 -9.09 -24.00 -0.14
N PHE A 4 -8.12 -24.22 -1.04
CA PHE A 4 -7.63 -23.14 -1.91
C PHE A 4 -8.48 -23.14 -3.20
N ILE A 5 -9.59 -22.38 -3.22
CA ILE A 5 -10.59 -22.40 -4.31
C ILE A 5 -10.28 -21.34 -5.36
N LEU A 6 -9.56 -21.64 -6.42
CA LEU A 6 -9.14 -20.62 -7.38
C LEU A 6 -9.49 -21.27 -8.78
N SER A 7 -10.26 -20.58 -9.66
CA SER A 7 -10.79 -21.06 -10.99
C SER A 7 -10.52 -20.15 -12.25
N LEU A 8 -9.66 -20.60 -13.18
CA LEU A 8 -8.76 -19.86 -14.14
C LEU A 8 -9.43 -19.16 -15.38
N PHE A 9 -8.60 -18.51 -16.23
CA PHE A 9 -8.64 -18.45 -17.72
C PHE A 9 -8.55 -17.06 -18.45
N VAL A 10 -7.40 -16.81 -19.09
CA VAL A 10 -7.11 -16.63 -20.56
C VAL A 10 -8.00 -15.70 -21.44
N LEU A 11 -7.41 -14.70 -22.12
CA LEU A 11 -7.04 -14.69 -23.58
C LEU A 11 -6.23 -13.41 -23.97
N THR A 12 -5.76 -13.33 -25.22
CA THR A 12 -4.72 -12.39 -25.72
C THR A 12 -5.23 -11.25 -26.64
N GLY A 13 -4.40 -10.21 -26.84
CA GLY A 13 -4.57 -9.13 -27.82
C GLY A 13 -3.27 -8.32 -28.00
N ILE A 14 -3.04 -7.72 -29.18
CA ILE A 14 -1.75 -7.12 -29.62
C ILE A 14 -2.02 -5.73 -30.25
N ILE A 15 -1.07 -4.77 -30.20
CA ILE A 15 -0.59 -3.91 -31.34
C ILE A 15 0.26 -2.68 -30.91
N CYS A 16 1.43 -2.56 -31.56
CA CYS A 16 2.30 -1.40 -31.88
C CYS A 16 2.85 -0.40 -30.83
N HIS A 17 3.97 0.23 -31.25
CA HIS A 17 4.75 1.25 -30.55
C HIS A 17 4.22 2.67 -30.75
N SER A 18 4.61 3.56 -29.82
CA SER A 18 4.97 4.95 -30.16
C SER A 18 6.27 5.32 -29.43
N LYS A 19 7.29 5.77 -30.17
CA LYS A 19 8.50 6.38 -29.57
C LYS A 19 8.21 7.85 -29.32
N ASN A 20 7.99 8.23 -28.07
CA ASN A 20 8.09 9.63 -27.67
C ASN A 20 8.78 9.73 -26.30
N LYS A 21 10.02 10.23 -26.27
CA LYS A 21 10.73 10.54 -25.02
C LYS A 21 10.21 11.87 -24.48
N ASN A 22 9.01 11.86 -23.92
CA ASN A 22 8.57 12.96 -23.08
C ASN A 22 9.42 12.94 -21.80
N LEU A 23 10.31 13.92 -21.65
CA LEU A 23 10.83 14.31 -20.34
C LEU A 23 9.66 14.89 -19.55
N VAL A 24 8.91 14.02 -18.88
CA VAL A 24 7.79 14.44 -18.04
C VAL A 24 8.38 15.15 -16.82
N ASN A 25 8.13 16.45 -16.71
CA ASN A 25 8.43 17.21 -15.51
C ASN A 25 7.45 16.76 -14.40
N ILE A 26 7.89 15.80 -13.59
CA ILE A 26 7.08 15.19 -12.53
C ILE A 26 7.24 16.04 -11.27
N THR A 27 6.57 17.19 -11.26
CA THR A 27 6.59 18.12 -10.12
C THR A 27 5.74 17.58 -8.97
N ILE A 28 6.30 16.64 -8.19
CA ILE A 28 5.85 16.46 -6.80
C ILE A 28 6.27 17.74 -6.06
N ASN A 29 5.32 18.67 -6.00
CA ASN A 29 5.57 20.07 -5.61
C ASN A 29 5.51 20.30 -4.09
N ASP A 30 5.51 19.22 -3.31
CA ASP A 30 5.76 19.28 -1.87
C ASP A 30 7.29 19.32 -1.63
N SER A 31 7.76 20.33 -0.91
CA SER A 31 9.18 20.55 -0.59
C SER A 31 9.75 19.58 0.45
N ILE A 32 9.00 18.53 0.77
CA ILE A 32 9.23 17.60 1.87
C ILE A 32 9.01 16.16 1.39
N ARG A 33 9.84 15.22 1.86
CA ARG A 33 9.77 13.79 1.54
C ARG A 33 9.93 12.96 2.80
N ILE A 34 9.32 11.78 2.85
CA ILE A 34 9.55 10.82 3.94
C ILE A 34 10.85 10.10 3.64
N VAL A 35 11.85 10.19 4.51
CA VAL A 35 13.11 9.45 4.34
C VAL A 35 13.09 8.13 5.10
N LYS A 36 12.38 8.07 6.24
CA LYS A 36 12.32 6.89 7.10
C LYS A 36 11.04 6.83 7.91
N LYS A 37 10.57 5.62 8.21
CA LYS A 37 9.57 5.33 9.25
C LYS A 37 10.10 4.26 10.18
N ALA A 38 9.95 4.42 11.49
CA ALA A 38 10.24 3.39 12.48
C ALA A 38 8.93 2.98 13.16
N ILE A 39 8.58 1.70 13.12
CA ILE A 39 7.33 1.13 13.62
C ILE A 39 7.65 0.17 14.76
N LYS A 40 7.31 0.56 15.99
CA LYS A 40 7.44 -0.27 17.20
C LYS A 40 6.14 -1.02 17.39
N ASN A 41 6.17 -2.36 17.40
CA ASN A 41 4.98 -3.20 17.56
C ASN A 41 4.83 -3.71 18.99
N TYR A 42 3.60 -3.75 19.50
CA TYR A 42 3.28 -4.10 20.88
C TYR A 42 2.18 -5.17 20.97
N GLU A 43 2.49 -6.31 21.57
CA GLU A 43 1.48 -7.30 21.95
C GLU A 43 1.06 -7.07 23.40
N ASN A 44 -0.24 -6.90 23.62
CA ASN A 44 -0.84 -6.61 24.92
C ASN A 44 -0.30 -5.37 25.68
N GLY A 45 0.49 -4.52 25.03
CA GLY A 45 1.21 -3.38 25.61
C GLY A 45 2.70 -3.65 25.89
N ILE A 46 3.18 -4.86 25.64
CA ILE A 46 4.59 -5.26 25.75
C ILE A 46 5.23 -5.14 24.37
N PHE A 47 6.36 -4.42 24.27
CA PHE A 47 7.13 -4.29 23.03
C PHE A 47 7.57 -5.66 22.50
N GLN A 48 7.46 -5.88 21.19
CA GLN A 48 7.81 -7.13 20.53
C GLN A 48 9.00 -6.97 19.57
N ASN A 49 8.92 -5.99 18.66
CA ASN A 49 9.97 -5.68 17.69
C ASN A 49 9.85 -4.22 17.20
N GLU A 50 10.87 -3.78 16.47
CA GLU A 50 10.84 -2.56 15.67
C GLU A 50 11.16 -2.88 14.21
N GLU A 51 10.39 -2.30 13.30
CA GLU A 51 10.58 -2.38 11.85
C GLU A 51 10.88 -0.99 11.30
N VAL A 52 11.92 -0.86 10.49
CA VAL A 52 12.40 0.42 9.94
C VAL A 52 12.27 0.40 8.42
N LEU A 53 11.41 1.25 7.88
CA LEU A 53 11.23 1.46 6.44
C LEU A 53 12.07 2.66 6.02
N THR A 54 13.01 2.45 5.09
CA THR A 54 13.86 3.51 4.51
C THR A 54 13.47 3.76 3.06
N TYR A 55 13.39 5.03 2.65
CA TYR A 55 12.87 5.46 1.35
C TYR A 55 13.98 6.10 0.51
N THR A 56 14.20 5.59 -0.71
CA THR A 56 15.17 6.15 -1.68
C THR A 56 14.41 6.83 -2.82
N TYR A 57 14.94 7.97 -3.29
CA TYR A 57 14.30 8.79 -4.33
C TYR A 57 15.22 9.01 -5.54
N GLU A 58 14.65 8.91 -6.73
CA GLU A 58 15.29 9.23 -8.02
C GLU A 58 14.38 10.15 -8.83
N ASN A 59 14.95 11.22 -9.41
CA ASN A 59 14.19 12.23 -10.17
C ASN A 59 12.98 12.82 -9.40
N GLY A 60 13.05 12.81 -8.06
CA GLY A 60 12.01 13.29 -7.14
C GLY A 60 10.89 12.31 -6.81
N LEU A 61 10.87 11.13 -7.43
CA LEU A 61 9.96 10.00 -7.15
C LEU A 61 10.63 8.98 -6.23
N VAL A 62 9.86 8.25 -5.42
CA VAL A 62 10.40 7.13 -4.63
C VAL A 62 10.77 5.98 -5.56
N SER A 63 12.04 5.59 -5.63
CA SER A 63 12.50 4.47 -6.46
C SER A 63 12.67 3.19 -5.66
N LYS A 64 12.86 3.29 -4.34
CA LYS A 64 13.05 2.15 -3.45
C LYS A 64 12.43 2.36 -2.07
N ILE A 65 11.89 1.29 -1.50
CA ILE A 65 11.55 1.19 -0.07
C ILE A 65 12.17 -0.11 0.46
N VAL A 66 12.90 -0.04 1.56
CA VAL A 66 13.51 -1.22 2.22
C VAL A 66 13.05 -1.27 3.67
N THR A 67 12.52 -2.41 4.09
CA THR A 67 12.07 -2.69 5.46
C THR A 67 13.12 -3.58 6.16
N THR A 68 13.64 -3.14 7.30
CA THR A 68 14.57 -3.91 8.14
C THR A 68 14.04 -4.10 9.56
N THR A 69 14.45 -5.18 10.24
CA THR A 69 14.27 -5.31 11.69
C THR A 69 15.23 -4.40 12.47
N ASN A 70 15.04 -4.32 13.79
CA ASN A 70 15.99 -3.77 14.76
C ASN A 70 17.40 -4.41 14.73
N GLU A 71 17.56 -5.56 14.09
CA GLU A 71 18.85 -6.24 13.88
C GLU A 71 19.46 -5.93 12.50
N ASN A 72 18.86 -4.99 11.75
CA ASN A 72 19.19 -4.61 10.37
C ASN A 72 18.98 -5.73 9.33
N VAL A 73 18.20 -6.77 9.66
CA VAL A 73 17.84 -7.84 8.72
C VAL A 73 16.72 -7.34 7.79
N ILE A 74 16.96 -7.35 6.47
CA ILE A 74 15.96 -6.94 5.47
C ILE A 74 14.82 -7.97 5.42
N THR A 75 13.59 -7.52 5.70
CA THR A 75 12.37 -8.34 5.64
C THR A 75 11.61 -8.16 4.33
N GLU A 76 11.67 -6.97 3.73
CA GLU A 76 11.03 -6.61 2.47
C GLU A 76 11.89 -5.59 1.72
N ASP A 77 12.06 -5.77 0.41
CA ASP A 77 12.74 -4.85 -0.49
C ASP A 77 11.83 -4.56 -1.69
N ILE A 78 11.42 -3.30 -1.86
CA ILE A 78 10.50 -2.85 -2.91
C ILE A 78 11.25 -1.91 -3.87
N ALA A 79 11.42 -2.34 -5.12
CA ALA A 79 11.89 -1.50 -6.22
C ALA A 79 10.70 -1.00 -7.06
N ILE A 80 10.73 0.29 -7.39
CA ILE A 80 9.58 1.05 -7.90
C ILE A 80 9.96 1.69 -9.24
N LYS A 81 9.23 1.36 -10.31
CA LYS A 81 9.50 1.89 -11.66
C LYS A 81 8.36 2.73 -12.18
N TYR A 82 8.70 3.79 -12.90
CA TYR A 82 7.75 4.71 -13.52
C TYR A 82 7.95 4.77 -15.04
N GLU A 83 6.85 4.92 -15.76
CA GLU A 83 6.82 5.13 -17.21
C GLU A 83 6.03 6.41 -17.49
N ASN A 84 6.67 7.42 -18.08
CA ASN A 84 6.06 8.74 -18.32
C ASN A 84 5.40 9.37 -17.07
N GLY A 85 6.04 9.23 -15.90
CA GLY A 85 5.55 9.72 -14.60
C GLY A 85 4.45 8.88 -13.94
N LYS A 86 3.95 7.83 -14.61
CA LYS A 86 2.94 6.91 -14.06
C LYS A 86 3.64 5.71 -13.43
N LEU A 87 3.16 5.26 -12.26
CA LEU A 87 3.71 4.08 -11.57
C LEU A 87 3.47 2.84 -12.44
N LYS A 88 4.54 2.26 -12.97
CA LYS A 88 4.47 1.17 -13.94
C LYS A 88 4.58 -0.20 -13.27
N GLU A 89 5.46 -0.32 -12.29
CA GLU A 89 5.87 -1.61 -11.73
C GLU A 89 6.25 -1.45 -10.25
N LEU A 90 5.78 -2.38 -9.41
CA LEU A 90 6.32 -2.64 -8.08
C LEU A 90 6.91 -4.04 -8.05
N LEU A 91 8.23 -4.14 -7.92
CA LEU A 91 8.94 -5.40 -7.68
C LEU A 91 9.19 -5.52 -6.19
N ILE A 92 8.57 -6.49 -5.54
CA ILE A 92 8.65 -6.73 -4.09
C ILE A 92 9.37 -8.06 -3.85
N ILE A 93 10.46 -8.01 -3.09
CA ILE A 93 11.26 -9.17 -2.71
C ILE A 93 11.11 -9.37 -1.20
N TYR A 94 10.81 -10.60 -0.79
CA TYR A 94 10.84 -11.04 0.61
C TYR A 94 12.02 -12.00 0.80
N PRO A 95 13.19 -11.53 1.30
CA PRO A 95 14.37 -12.38 1.44
C PRO A 95 14.16 -13.53 2.44
N TYR A 96 13.37 -13.27 3.49
CA TYR A 96 13.09 -14.22 4.57
C TYR A 96 11.58 -14.40 4.80
N ALA A 97 10.91 -15.10 3.90
CA ALA A 97 9.51 -15.48 4.08
C ALA A 97 9.37 -16.58 5.16
N GLN A 98 9.33 -16.18 6.43
CA GLN A 98 9.01 -17.07 7.55
C GLN A 98 7.51 -17.36 7.58
N TYR A 99 7.12 -18.64 7.65
CA TYR A 99 5.72 -19.05 7.85
C TYR A 99 5.60 -20.14 8.90
N LYS A 100 4.55 -20.09 9.72
CA LYS A 100 4.23 -21.12 10.71
C LYS A 100 3.42 -22.25 10.08
N LYS A 101 3.87 -23.49 10.27
CA LYS A 101 3.16 -24.71 9.83
C LYS A 101 2.99 -25.64 11.04
N GLY A 102 1.95 -25.38 11.83
CA GLY A 102 1.89 -25.83 13.22
C GLY A 102 2.96 -25.11 14.04
N ASP A 103 3.56 -25.82 14.99
CA ASP A 103 4.56 -25.25 15.92
C ASP A 103 5.94 -25.00 15.29
N LYS A 104 6.10 -25.32 13.99
CA LYS A 104 7.34 -25.09 13.24
C LYS A 104 7.28 -23.78 12.46
N THR A 105 8.19 -22.87 12.77
CA THR A 105 8.60 -21.81 11.84
C THR A 105 9.41 -22.43 10.71
N LEU A 106 9.05 -22.15 9.47
CA LEU A 106 9.77 -22.56 8.27
C LEU A 106 10.19 -21.31 7.50
N THR A 107 11.48 -21.19 7.20
CA THR A 107 12.00 -20.17 6.29
C THR A 107 11.85 -20.67 4.85
N GLN A 108 11.04 -20.00 4.04
CA GLN A 108 11.10 -20.16 2.60
C GLN A 108 12.22 -19.28 2.04
N LEU A 109 12.96 -19.78 1.04
CA LEU A 109 13.83 -18.92 0.23
C LEU A 109 13.00 -17.85 -0.50
N GLU A 110 13.68 -16.77 -0.86
CA GLU A 110 13.22 -15.57 -1.54
C GLU A 110 11.89 -15.72 -2.32
N SER A 111 10.88 -14.95 -1.92
CA SER A 111 9.66 -14.80 -2.72
C SER A 111 9.69 -13.48 -3.46
N ILE A 112 9.62 -13.54 -4.79
CA ILE A 112 9.62 -12.35 -5.65
C ILE A 112 8.21 -12.16 -6.21
N MET A 113 7.54 -11.09 -5.78
CA MET A 113 6.30 -10.61 -6.38
C MET A 113 6.58 -9.42 -7.30
N ASN A 114 5.88 -9.34 -8.43
CA ASN A 114 5.96 -8.21 -9.35
C ASN A 114 4.54 -7.76 -9.71
N ILE A 115 4.20 -6.48 -9.53
CA ILE A 115 2.89 -5.94 -9.86
C ILE A 115 3.03 -4.90 -10.97
N VAL A 116 2.52 -5.24 -12.15
CA VAL A 116 2.52 -4.36 -13.33
C VAL A 116 1.17 -3.65 -13.46
N TYR A 117 1.19 -2.32 -13.56
CA TYR A 117 -0.01 -1.49 -13.64
C TYR A 117 -0.34 -1.07 -15.08
N ASN A 118 -1.63 -1.14 -15.41
CA ASN A 118 -2.17 -0.82 -16.73
C ASN A 118 -3.18 0.32 -16.60
N TYR A 119 -2.99 1.36 -17.41
CA TYR A 119 -3.73 2.62 -17.30
C TYR A 119 -4.82 2.76 -18.37
N GLU A 120 -5.86 3.51 -18.02
CA GLU A 120 -6.83 4.09 -18.95
C GLU A 120 -6.91 5.59 -18.63
N ASN A 121 -6.40 6.40 -19.55
CA ASN A 121 -6.04 7.80 -19.30
C ASN A 121 -5.10 7.89 -18.07
N ASP A 122 -5.53 8.54 -16.99
CA ASP A 122 -4.74 8.76 -15.77
C ASP A 122 -5.15 7.86 -14.60
N LEU A 123 -6.07 6.92 -14.81
CA LEU A 123 -6.52 5.95 -13.81
C LEU A 123 -5.91 4.57 -14.09
N ILE A 124 -5.58 3.82 -13.03
CA ILE A 124 -5.18 2.42 -13.18
C ILE A 124 -6.44 1.59 -13.43
N LYS A 125 -6.56 1.01 -14.62
CA LYS A 125 -7.68 0.14 -15.01
C LYS A 125 -7.53 -1.26 -14.42
N SER A 126 -6.31 -1.79 -14.42
CA SER A 126 -5.98 -3.10 -13.89
C SER A 126 -4.53 -3.22 -13.42
N ALA A 127 -4.29 -4.20 -12.56
CA ALA A 127 -2.94 -4.59 -12.14
C ALA A 127 -2.75 -6.10 -12.33
N THR A 128 -1.57 -6.51 -12.84
CA THR A 128 -1.18 -7.91 -12.97
C THR A 128 -0.10 -8.23 -11.96
N GLY A 129 -0.45 -9.01 -10.94
CA GLY A 129 0.48 -9.53 -9.95
C GLY A 129 1.07 -10.86 -10.42
N TYR A 130 2.39 -10.95 -10.50
CA TYR A 130 3.18 -12.15 -10.74
C TYR A 130 3.85 -12.59 -9.43
N GLU A 131 4.06 -13.89 -9.26
CA GLU A 131 4.93 -14.49 -8.25
C GLU A 131 5.91 -15.41 -8.97
N ASN A 132 7.22 -15.19 -8.80
CA ASN A 132 8.29 -15.96 -9.44
C ASN A 132 8.06 -16.13 -10.96
N ASN A 133 7.81 -15.00 -11.64
CA ASN A 133 7.51 -14.85 -13.07
C ASN A 133 6.21 -15.52 -13.58
N LYS A 134 5.39 -16.13 -12.72
CA LYS A 134 4.07 -16.68 -13.08
C LYS A 134 2.99 -15.71 -12.65
N ILE A 135 1.98 -15.47 -13.49
CA ILE A 135 0.79 -14.69 -13.07
C ILE A 135 0.20 -15.36 -11.83
N ARG A 136 -0.09 -14.55 -10.80
CA ARG A 136 -0.77 -14.94 -9.56
C ARG A 136 -2.14 -14.29 -9.45
N GLN A 137 -2.24 -13.02 -9.87
CA GLN A 137 -3.40 -12.15 -9.67
C GLN A 137 -3.62 -11.16 -10.83
N LEU A 138 -4.88 -10.86 -11.09
CA LEU A 138 -5.38 -9.86 -12.04
C LEU A 138 -6.47 -9.06 -11.32
N ASP A 139 -6.13 -7.85 -10.90
CA ASP A 139 -7.08 -6.91 -10.29
C ASP A 139 -7.66 -5.97 -11.34
N TYR A 140 -8.98 -5.74 -11.28
CA TYR A 140 -9.71 -4.79 -12.11
C TYR A 140 -10.40 -3.76 -11.22
N TYR A 141 -10.21 -2.47 -11.51
CA TYR A 141 -10.70 -1.36 -10.70
C TYR A 141 -11.87 -0.65 -11.39
N PHE A 142 -12.94 -0.39 -10.64
CA PHE A 142 -14.15 0.29 -11.12
C PHE A 142 -14.35 1.58 -10.34
N TYR A 143 -14.58 2.68 -11.05
CA TYR A 143 -14.60 4.03 -10.51
C TYR A 143 -16.00 4.66 -10.54
N ASN A 144 -16.26 5.60 -9.62
CA ASN A 144 -17.40 6.52 -9.72
C ASN A 144 -17.06 7.76 -10.58
N THR A 145 -18.03 8.67 -10.72
CA THR A 145 -17.88 9.96 -11.42
C THR A 145 -16.77 10.84 -10.81
N SER A 146 -16.61 10.82 -9.49
CA SER A 146 -15.51 11.49 -8.77
C SER A 146 -14.13 10.83 -8.94
N LYS A 147 -14.01 9.78 -9.78
CA LYS A 147 -12.78 9.00 -10.02
C LYS A 147 -12.22 8.30 -8.77
N LEU A 148 -13.07 7.96 -7.79
CA LEU A 148 -12.74 7.11 -6.64
C LEU A 148 -13.04 5.64 -6.98
N VAL A 149 -12.24 4.69 -6.47
CA VAL A 149 -12.49 3.26 -6.71
C VAL A 149 -13.64 2.77 -5.83
N ILE A 150 -14.78 2.43 -6.43
CA ILE A 150 -15.94 1.90 -5.68
C ILE A 150 -15.95 0.38 -5.60
N ARG A 151 -15.21 -0.30 -6.48
CA ARG A 151 -15.06 -1.76 -6.47
C ARG A 151 -13.72 -2.19 -7.05
N LYS A 152 -13.08 -3.16 -6.40
CA LYS A 152 -11.99 -3.97 -6.95
C LYS A 152 -12.52 -5.38 -7.20
N LYS A 153 -12.27 -5.93 -8.40
CA LYS A 153 -12.48 -7.35 -8.69
C LYS A 153 -11.13 -8.03 -8.88
N SER A 154 -10.76 -8.88 -7.94
CA SER A 154 -9.54 -9.69 -8.00
C SER A 154 -9.89 -11.05 -8.61
N LYS A 155 -9.32 -11.36 -9.77
CA LYS A 155 -9.15 -12.74 -10.27
C LYS A 155 -7.74 -13.20 -9.91
N SER A 156 -7.52 -14.50 -9.76
CA SER A 156 -6.18 -15.07 -9.51
C SER A 156 -5.80 -16.11 -10.57
N ASN A 157 -4.76 -16.93 -10.38
CA ASN A 157 -4.25 -17.78 -11.47
C ASN A 157 -4.76 -19.22 -11.51
N ASP A 158 -4.74 -20.05 -10.45
CA ASP A 158 -5.75 -21.12 -10.42
C ASP A 158 -7.18 -20.50 -10.48
N GLY A 159 -7.44 -19.24 -10.01
CA GLY A 159 -8.50 -18.29 -10.46
C GLY A 159 -9.66 -17.80 -9.55
N ARG A 160 -9.45 -17.57 -8.25
CA ARG A 160 -10.46 -17.16 -7.25
C ARG A 160 -10.97 -15.79 -7.62
N SER A 161 -12.28 -15.63 -7.82
CA SER A 161 -12.89 -14.31 -7.97
C SER A 161 -13.29 -13.78 -6.59
N ASN A 162 -12.74 -12.63 -6.21
CA ASN A 162 -13.10 -11.90 -5.01
C ASN A 162 -13.49 -10.46 -5.39
N ASN A 163 -14.44 -9.88 -4.66
CA ASN A 163 -14.85 -8.49 -4.85
C ASN A 163 -14.61 -7.74 -3.53
N THR A 164 -13.85 -6.65 -3.60
CA THR A 164 -13.77 -5.65 -2.53
C THR A 164 -14.65 -4.46 -2.94
N GLU A 165 -15.57 -4.06 -2.07
CA GLU A 165 -16.46 -2.90 -2.25
C GLU A 165 -16.02 -1.78 -1.32
N TYR A 166 -16.07 -0.53 -1.80
CA TYR A 166 -15.58 0.66 -1.10
C TYR A 166 -16.67 1.74 -1.09
N THR A 167 -16.87 2.41 0.05
CA THR A 167 -17.78 3.54 0.18
C THR A 167 -17.09 4.71 0.86
N TYR A 168 -17.38 5.92 0.41
CA TYR A 168 -16.74 7.16 0.84
C TYR A 168 -17.76 8.14 1.43
N ASP A 169 -17.28 9.15 2.15
CA ASP A 169 -18.04 10.35 2.48
C ASP A 169 -17.91 11.43 1.39
N ASP A 170 -18.62 12.55 1.58
CA ASP A 170 -18.65 13.68 0.66
C ASP A 170 -17.30 14.45 0.59
N GLU A 171 -16.38 14.21 1.54
CA GLU A 171 -15.01 14.73 1.50
C GLU A 171 -14.03 13.79 0.78
N HIS A 172 -14.54 12.65 0.27
CA HIS A 172 -13.82 11.56 -0.38
C HIS A 172 -12.91 10.72 0.54
N ASN A 173 -13.17 10.69 1.85
CA ASN A 173 -12.50 9.78 2.78
C ASN A 173 -13.22 8.41 2.85
N LEU A 174 -12.48 7.32 3.10
CA LEU A 174 -13.00 5.95 2.95
C LEU A 174 -13.77 5.47 4.19
N LEU A 175 -15.09 5.66 4.24
CA LEU A 175 -15.93 5.18 5.34
C LEU A 175 -15.90 3.64 5.53
N LYS A 176 -15.79 2.85 4.45
CA LYS A 176 -15.92 1.39 4.54
C LYS A 176 -15.17 0.64 3.45
N ARG A 177 -14.56 -0.49 3.83
CA ARG A 177 -14.04 -1.53 2.94
C ARG A 177 -14.73 -2.85 3.27
N LYS A 178 -15.35 -3.50 2.29
CA LYS A 178 -16.10 -4.76 2.48
C LYS A 178 -15.56 -5.81 1.53
N GLU A 179 -15.16 -6.96 2.05
CA GLU A 179 -14.56 -8.04 1.25
C GLU A 179 -15.10 -9.40 1.66
N SER A 180 -16.12 -9.89 0.94
CA SER A 180 -16.75 -11.22 1.05
C SER A 180 -17.27 -11.66 2.44
N LYS A 181 -16.40 -11.75 3.45
CA LYS A 181 -16.68 -12.14 4.85
C LYS A 181 -16.19 -11.11 5.88
N THR A 182 -15.24 -10.25 5.53
CA THR A 182 -14.73 -9.20 6.40
C THR A 182 -15.32 -7.84 6.01
N SER A 183 -15.38 -6.91 6.95
CA SER A 183 -15.72 -5.53 6.66
C SER A 183 -15.03 -4.60 7.65
N ASP A 184 -14.17 -3.75 7.11
CA ASP A 184 -13.59 -2.64 7.85
C ASP A 184 -14.52 -1.43 7.76
N SER A 185 -14.58 -0.66 8.84
CA SER A 185 -15.18 0.67 8.86
C SER A 185 -14.20 1.66 9.46
N TYR A 186 -14.08 2.82 8.83
CA TYR A 186 -13.21 3.92 9.28
C TYR A 186 -14.13 5.07 9.70
N LYS A 187 -13.81 5.71 10.83
CA LYS A 187 -14.71 6.67 11.49
C LYS A 187 -13.91 7.81 12.10
N ASN A 188 -14.44 9.02 11.92
CA ASN A 188 -13.89 10.29 12.43
C ASN A 188 -12.51 10.58 11.83
N TYR A 189 -12.43 11.54 10.91
CA TYR A 189 -11.16 11.98 10.33
C TYR A 189 -10.56 13.18 11.08
N ASP A 190 -9.29 13.47 10.79
CA ASP A 190 -8.70 14.79 11.00
C ASP A 190 -8.91 15.71 9.79
N ASP A 191 -8.43 16.95 9.91
CA ASP A 191 -8.34 17.94 8.84
C ASP A 191 -6.94 17.92 8.16
N LYS A 192 -6.10 16.92 8.46
CA LYS A 192 -4.65 16.92 8.15
C LYS A 192 -4.34 15.97 6.98
N ARG A 193 -3.17 16.11 6.36
CA ARG A 193 -2.81 15.31 5.17
C ARG A 193 -2.38 13.91 5.58
N ASN A 194 -2.81 12.91 4.81
CA ASN A 194 -2.29 11.55 4.91
C ASN A 194 -0.89 11.47 4.26
N PRO A 195 0.17 11.05 4.99
CA PRO A 195 1.55 11.07 4.51
C PRO A 195 1.84 10.12 3.34
N PHE A 196 0.90 9.25 2.92
CA PHE A 196 1.08 8.46 1.70
C PHE A 196 1.10 9.30 0.41
N ASP A 197 0.57 10.53 0.42
CA ASP A 197 0.58 11.42 -0.75
C ASP A 197 1.98 11.93 -1.15
N LEU A 198 2.94 11.94 -0.22
CA LEU A 198 4.37 12.22 -0.46
C LEU A 198 5.15 11.04 -1.05
N VAL A 199 4.53 9.86 -1.15
CA VAL A 199 5.20 8.61 -1.53
C VAL A 199 4.71 8.12 -2.88
N PHE A 200 3.39 8.01 -3.09
CA PHE A 200 2.84 7.39 -4.29
C PHE A 200 1.96 8.34 -5.11
N PRO A 201 1.95 8.22 -6.45
CA PRO A 201 1.11 9.07 -7.30
C PRO A 201 -0.38 8.81 -7.04
N GLU A 202 -1.19 9.85 -7.23
CA GLU A 202 -2.64 9.88 -6.92
C GLU A 202 -3.42 8.67 -7.49
N ALA A 203 -3.07 8.22 -8.71
CA ALA A 203 -3.67 7.05 -9.35
C ALA A 203 -3.46 5.73 -8.58
N TYR A 204 -2.34 5.58 -7.86
CA TYR A 204 -2.07 4.46 -6.98
C TYR A 204 -2.85 4.59 -5.66
N LEU A 205 -2.81 5.78 -5.04
CA LEU A 205 -3.55 6.06 -3.80
C LEU A 205 -5.05 5.73 -3.95
N LYS A 206 -5.62 6.06 -5.11
CA LYS A 206 -6.99 5.70 -5.52
C LYS A 206 -7.23 4.18 -5.47
N ILE A 207 -6.42 3.35 -6.13
CA ILE A 207 -6.62 1.89 -6.12
C ILE A 207 -6.28 1.21 -4.79
N SER A 208 -5.38 1.81 -4.00
CA SER A 208 -5.13 1.41 -2.61
C SER A 208 -6.28 1.80 -1.67
N ALA A 209 -7.23 2.61 -2.13
CA ALA A 209 -8.31 3.23 -1.36
C ALA A 209 -7.81 3.98 -0.12
N MET A 210 -6.64 4.64 -0.21
CA MET A 210 -6.13 5.47 0.87
C MET A 210 -7.04 6.68 1.09
N SER A 211 -7.38 6.97 2.34
CA SER A 211 -8.12 8.19 2.70
C SER A 211 -7.20 9.42 2.57
N LYS A 212 -7.76 10.54 2.11
CA LYS A 212 -7.11 11.84 1.98
C LYS A 212 -6.61 12.37 3.34
N ASN A 213 -7.42 12.18 4.37
CA ASN A 213 -7.16 12.56 5.76
C ASN A 213 -6.80 11.33 6.62
N ASN A 214 -6.27 11.55 7.83
CA ASN A 214 -5.96 10.47 8.75
C ASN A 214 -7.20 10.09 9.58
N PHE A 215 -7.45 8.78 9.74
CA PHE A 215 -8.61 8.28 10.48
C PHE A 215 -8.29 8.13 11.97
N LYS A 216 -9.05 8.82 12.83
CA LYS A 216 -8.89 8.79 14.29
C LYS A 216 -9.42 7.49 14.92
N SER A 217 -10.29 6.77 14.23
CA SER A 217 -10.71 5.42 14.64
C SER A 217 -11.08 4.51 13.47
N SER A 218 -10.97 3.20 13.70
CA SER A 218 -11.42 2.17 12.76
C SER A 218 -11.95 0.95 13.52
N ASN A 219 -12.73 0.12 12.82
CA ASN A 219 -13.13 -1.20 13.31
C ASN A 219 -12.84 -2.22 12.20
N SER A 220 -12.09 -3.27 12.53
CA SER A 220 -11.62 -4.30 11.62
C SER A 220 -11.69 -5.65 12.31
N ASP A 221 -12.34 -6.63 11.68
CA ASP A 221 -12.58 -7.99 12.21
C ASP A 221 -13.00 -8.02 13.70
N ASN A 222 -14.04 -7.24 14.02
CA ASN A 222 -14.62 -7.02 15.36
C ASN A 222 -13.70 -6.32 16.40
N ASN A 223 -12.46 -6.01 16.07
CA ASN A 223 -11.58 -5.19 16.90
C ASN A 223 -11.83 -3.71 16.62
N SER A 224 -11.82 -2.88 17.66
CA SER A 224 -11.87 -1.42 17.54
C SER A 224 -10.49 -0.82 17.83
N TYR A 225 -10.12 0.18 17.04
CA TYR A 225 -8.84 0.88 17.12
C TYR A 225 -9.04 2.39 17.14
N THR A 226 -8.19 3.07 17.91
CA THR A 226 -8.08 4.53 17.93
C THR A 226 -6.65 4.94 17.61
N TYR A 227 -6.50 6.13 17.03
CA TYR A 227 -5.24 6.65 16.53
C TYR A 227 -5.01 8.06 17.06
N GLU A 228 -3.85 8.25 17.69
CA GLU A 228 -3.36 9.54 18.17
C GLU A 228 -2.18 9.98 17.32
N TYR A 229 -2.05 11.28 17.08
CA TYR A 229 -1.15 11.85 16.09
C TYR A 229 -0.46 13.11 16.62
N GLU A 230 0.84 13.24 16.34
CA GLU A 230 1.60 14.48 16.43
C GLU A 230 2.02 14.88 15.02
N TYR A 231 2.09 16.19 14.71
CA TYR A 231 2.31 16.70 13.34
C TYR A 231 3.44 17.72 13.28
N ASN A 232 4.08 17.81 12.11
CA ASN A 232 4.96 18.92 11.76
C ASN A 232 4.18 20.16 11.29
N SER A 233 4.89 21.27 11.08
CA SER A 233 4.36 22.55 10.58
C SER A 233 3.64 22.45 9.22
N ASN A 234 3.94 21.43 8.42
CA ASN A 234 3.30 21.18 7.13
C ASN A 234 2.01 20.33 7.25
N ASN A 235 1.48 20.13 8.46
CA ASN A 235 0.30 19.32 8.76
C ASN A 235 0.44 17.83 8.37
N TYR A 236 1.67 17.30 8.39
CA TYR A 236 1.97 15.88 8.21
C TYR A 236 2.34 15.21 9.54
N PRO A 237 1.88 13.98 9.81
CA PRO A 237 2.13 13.32 11.09
C PRO A 237 3.59 12.89 11.25
N THR A 238 4.24 13.30 12.33
CA THR A 238 5.59 12.89 12.75
C THR A 238 5.56 11.68 13.68
N LYS A 239 4.46 11.50 14.43
CA LYS A 239 4.24 10.34 15.29
C LYS A 239 2.78 9.90 15.20
N ILE A 240 2.57 8.58 15.21
CA ILE A 240 1.26 7.92 15.19
C ILE A 240 1.25 6.83 16.27
N ILE A 241 0.25 6.84 17.16
CA ILE A 241 0.06 5.78 18.16
C ILE A 241 -1.26 5.07 17.87
N GLN A 242 -1.20 3.80 17.47
CA GLN A 242 -2.38 2.95 17.35
C GLN A 242 -2.67 2.28 18.70
N LYS A 243 -3.91 2.39 19.17
CA LYS A 243 -4.40 1.77 20.40
C LYS A 243 -5.58 0.85 20.12
N SER A 244 -5.78 -0.16 20.95
CA SER A 244 -7.00 -0.96 21.01
C SER A 244 -7.46 -1.03 22.47
N GLY A 245 -8.56 -0.35 22.75
CA GLY A 245 -8.89 0.05 24.12
C GLY A 245 -7.75 0.88 24.73
N LYS A 246 -7.35 0.56 25.96
CA LYS A 246 -6.24 1.22 26.67
C LYS A 246 -4.84 0.71 26.29
N LYS A 247 -4.72 -0.31 25.44
CA LYS A 247 -3.43 -0.95 25.08
C LYS A 247 -2.88 -0.35 23.79
N ILE A 248 -1.61 0.09 23.81
CA ILE A 248 -0.87 0.41 22.58
C ILE A 248 -0.69 -0.89 21.76
N LYS A 249 -0.79 -0.76 20.44
CA LYS A 249 -0.58 -1.82 19.44
C LYS A 249 0.61 -1.51 18.54
N SER A 250 0.77 -0.26 18.13
CA SER A 250 1.99 0.23 17.49
C SER A 250 2.25 1.70 17.81
N GLU A 251 3.53 2.08 17.79
CA GLU A 251 3.97 3.47 17.72
C GLU A 251 4.84 3.63 16.45
N THR A 252 4.44 4.54 15.56
CA THR A 252 5.17 4.87 14.33
C THR A 252 5.76 6.26 14.43
N ILE A 253 7.07 6.39 14.22
CA ILE A 253 7.77 7.67 14.02
C ILE A 253 8.02 7.84 12.52
N ILE A 254 7.83 9.04 11.99
CA ILE A 254 8.05 9.39 10.58
C ILE A 254 9.07 10.52 10.49
N GLU A 255 10.21 10.22 9.87
CA GLU A 255 11.29 11.16 9.60
C GLU A 255 11.15 11.73 8.20
N TYR A 256 11.23 13.06 8.11
CA TYR A 256 11.08 13.81 6.87
C TYR A 256 12.37 14.58 6.56
N ALA A 257 12.74 14.65 5.29
CA ALA A 257 13.72 15.60 4.79
C ALA A 257 13.03 16.67 3.95
N SER A 258 13.50 17.92 4.05
CA SER A 258 13.21 18.93 3.04
C SER A 258 14.10 18.72 1.82
N ASN A 259 13.60 19.10 0.64
CA ASN A 259 14.41 19.20 -0.56
C ASN A 259 15.32 20.43 -0.45
N LEU A 260 16.50 20.26 0.13
CA LEU A 260 17.65 21.11 -0.19
C LEU A 260 18.09 20.73 -1.62
N ASN A 261 18.22 21.73 -2.49
CA ASN A 261 18.49 21.56 -3.93
C ASN A 261 19.91 21.05 -4.18
#